data_AF-A0A151RW51-F1
#
_entry.id   AF-A0A151RW51-F1
#
_cell.length_a   1.000
_cell.length_b   1.000
_cell.length_c   1.000
_cell.angle_alpha   90.00
_cell.angle_beta   90.00
_cell.angle_gamma   90.00
#
_symmetry.space_group_name_H-M   'P 1'
#
loop_
_entity.id
_entity.type
_entity.pdbx_description
1 polymer ?
#
loop_
_entity_poly.entity_id
_entity_poly.type
_entity_poly.pdbx_seq_one_letter_code
_entity_poly.pdbx_strand_id
1 'polypeptide(L)' 'LEHKRLHDLVFFKDFLRELGIKNLPTSVEHPQTNGQAKAANKVVLRELKKRLGNAKGQWADELPSIL' A
#
# COMPACT_ATOMS: atom_id res chain seq x y z
N LEU A 1 11.12 -10.55 -19.30
CA LEU A 1 9.99 -10.19 -18.41
C LEU A 1 9.79 -11.24 -17.31
N GLU A 2 9.65 -12.53 -17.62
CA GLU A 2 9.52 -13.61 -16.60
C GLU A 2 10.70 -13.70 -15.61
N HIS A 3 11.93 -13.64 -16.12
CA HIS A 3 13.13 -13.79 -15.29
C HIS A 3 13.29 -12.68 -14.24
N LYS A 4 12.85 -11.45 -14.57
CA LYS A 4 12.88 -10.30 -13.63
C LYS A 4 11.82 -10.44 -12.53
N ARG A 5 10.63 -10.94 -12.88
CA ARG A 5 9.55 -11.21 -11.92
C ARG A 5 9.93 -12.28 -10.89
N LEU A 6 10.66 -13.31 -11.31
CA LEU A 6 11.15 -14.36 -10.41
C LEU A 6 12.19 -13.83 -9.42
N HIS A 7 13.14 -13.01 -9.90
CA HIS A 7 14.14 -12.38 -9.04
C HIS A 7 13.48 -11.49 -7.97
N ASP A 8 12.53 -10.65 -8.36
CA ASP A 8 11.84 -9.74 -7.45
C ASP A 8 11.02 -10.51 -6.39
N LEU A 9 10.41 -11.63 -6.77
CA LEU A 9 9.64 -12.48 -5.85
C LEU A 9 10.53 -13.22 -4.85
N VAL A 10 11.70 -13.71 -5.28
CA VAL A 10 12.65 -14.40 -4.40
C VAL A 10 13.24 -13.42 -3.40
N PHE A 11 13.71 -12.27 -3.88
CA PHE A 11 14.22 -11.19 -3.02
C PHE A 11 13.20 -10.78 -1.95
N PHE A 12 11.95 -10.55 -2.35
CA PHE A 12 10.91 -10.12 -1.42
C PHE A 12 10.58 -11.19 -0.37
N LYS A 13 10.56 -12.48 -0.76
CA LYS A 13 10.37 -13.58 0.20
C LYS A 13 11.51 -13.70 1.19
N ASP A 14 12.74 -13.48 0.76
CA ASP A 14 13.92 -13.49 1.63
C ASP A 14 13.88 -12.34 2.65
N PHE A 15 13.58 -11.13 2.18
CA PHE A 15 13.40 -9.95 3.03
C PHE A 15 12.33 -10.16 4.12
N LEU A 16 11.16 -10.71 3.75
CA LEU A 16 10.11 -10.99 4.73
C LEU A 16 10.52 -12.08 5.73
N ARG A 17 11.30 -13.08 5.29
CA ARG A 17 11.85 -14.11 6.17
C ARG A 17 12.83 -13.52 7.18
N GLU A 18 13.70 -12.61 6.76
CA GLU A 18 14.63 -11.90 7.65
C GLU A 18 13.89 -11.10 8.74
N LEU A 19 12.74 -10.53 8.40
CA LEU A 19 11.87 -9.82 9.35
C LEU A 19 10.97 -10.76 10.18
N GLY A 20 11.01 -12.07 9.94
CA GLY A 20 10.12 -13.04 10.60
C GLY A 20 8.65 -12.93 10.20
N ILE A 21 8.35 -12.23 9.09
CA ILE A 21 6.99 -11.97 8.62
C ILE A 21 6.49 -13.14 7.78
N LYS A 22 5.37 -13.73 8.18
CA LYS A 22 4.69 -14.76 7.39
C LYS A 22 3.88 -14.11 6.27
N ASN A 23 4.31 -14.29 5.02
CA ASN A 23 3.57 -13.87 3.85
C ASN A 23 2.45 -14.86 3.51
N LEU A 24 1.22 -14.38 3.33
CA LEU A 24 0.09 -15.18 2.85
C LEU A 24 -0.37 -14.62 1.48
N PRO A 25 0.13 -15.16 0.36
CA PRO A 25 -0.24 -14.66 -0.95
C PRO A 25 -1.69 -15.02 -1.26
N THR A 26 -2.52 -14.00 -1.52
CA THR A 26 -3.87 -14.19 -2.04
C THR A 26 -3.84 -14.22 -3.57
N SER A 27 -4.65 -15.09 -4.20
CA SER A 27 -4.78 -15.12 -5.66
C SER A 27 -5.19 -13.75 -6.22
N VAL A 28 -4.59 -13.37 -7.35
CA VAL A 28 -4.77 -12.06 -8.00
C VAL A 28 -6.23 -11.82 -8.40
N GLU A 29 -6.96 -12.88 -8.74
CA GLU A 29 -8.31 -12.78 -9.29
C GLU A 29 -9.33 -12.33 -8.24
N HIS A 30 -9.17 -12.72 -6.97
CA HIS A 30 -10.10 -12.37 -5.89
C HIS A 30 -9.32 -12.13 -4.58
N PRO A 31 -8.88 -10.89 -4.30
CA PRO A 31 -8.19 -10.60 -3.05
C PRO A 31 -9.22 -10.53 -1.91
N GLN A 32 -9.50 -11.69 -1.32
CA GLN A 32 -10.47 -11.93 -0.25
C GLN A 32 -10.29 -11.00 0.97
N THR A 33 -9.08 -10.46 1.18
CA THR A 33 -8.69 -9.63 2.33
C THR A 33 -8.56 -8.13 2.02
N ASN A 34 -8.69 -7.70 0.76
CA ASN A 34 -8.49 -6.28 0.38
C ASN A 34 -9.67 -5.37 0.78
N GLY A 35 -10.69 -5.89 1.46
CA GLY A 35 -11.83 -5.10 1.93
C GLY A 35 -11.44 -4.05 2.99
N GLN A 36 -10.62 -4.44 3.97
CA GLN A 36 -10.15 -3.55 5.03
C GLN A 36 -9.23 -2.46 4.45
N ALA A 37 -8.28 -2.84 3.59
CA ALA A 37 -7.41 -1.88 2.91
C ALA A 37 -8.21 -0.91 2.02
N LYS A 38 -9.22 -1.39 1.27
CA LYS A 38 -10.14 -0.53 0.53
C LYS A 38 -10.90 0.45 1.44
N ALA A 39 -11.36 0.01 2.61
CA ALA A 39 -12.04 0.87 3.56
C ALA A 39 -11.11 1.93 4.15
N ALA A 40 -9.90 1.55 4.56
CA ALA A 40 -8.87 2.48 5.05
C ALA A 40 -8.49 3.51 3.96
N ASN A 41 -8.26 3.05 2.73
CA ASN A 41 -7.94 3.92 1.60
C ASN A 41 -9.06 4.94 1.32
N LYS A 42 -10.34 4.56 1.49
CA LYS A 42 -11.47 5.50 1.36
C LYS A 42 -11.46 6.57 2.45
N VAL A 43 -11.08 6.22 3.68
CA VAL A 43 -10.98 7.19 4.79
C VAL A 43 -9.85 8.18 4.52
N VAL A 44 -8.64 7.67 4.24
CA VAL A 44 -7.46 8.49 3.94
C VAL A 44 -7.72 9.41 2.75
N LEU A 45 -8.30 8.89 1.66
CA LEU A 45 -8.62 9.69 0.47
C LEU A 45 -9.64 10.80 0.76
N ARG A 46 -10.62 10.58 1.64
CA ARG A 46 -11.58 11.63 2.02
C ARG A 46 -10.90 12.75 2.79
N GLU A 47 -10.04 12.42 3.74
CA GLU A 47 -9.32 13.43 4.53
C GLU A 47 -8.31 14.20 3.67
N LEU A 48 -7.58 13.50 2.79
CA LEU A 48 -6.70 14.12 1.80
C LEU A 48 -7.44 15.12 0.91
N LYS A 49 -8.62 14.76 0.38
CA LYS A 49 -9.43 15.67 -0.44
C LYS A 49 -9.85 16.93 0.32
N LYS A 50 -10.23 16.79 1.60
CA LYS A 50 -10.63 17.91 2.46
C LYS A 50 -9.47 18.88 2.70
N ARG A 51 -8.27 18.36 2.99
CA ARG A 51 -7.10 19.19 3.29
C ARG A 51 -6.42 19.74 2.05
N LEU A 52 -6.30 18.95 0.99
CA LEU A 52 -5.70 19.39 -0.26
C LEU A 52 -6.58 20.38 -1.03
N GLY A 53 -7.91 20.30 -0.88
CA GLY A 53 -8.80 21.38 -1.35
C GLY A 53 -8.41 22.75 -0.76
N ASN A 54 -7.88 22.77 0.46
CA ASN A 54 -7.41 23.99 1.12
C ASN A 54 -5.93 24.31 0.81
N ALA A 55 -5.08 23.30 0.58
CA ALA A 55 -3.63 23.46 0.53
C ALA A 55 -3.04 23.96 -0.82
N LYS A 56 -3.87 24.27 -1.84
CA LYS A 56 -3.47 24.87 -3.14
C LYS A 56 -2.15 24.35 -3.76
N GLY A 57 -1.84 23.06 -3.62
CA GLY A 57 -0.62 22.44 -4.18
C GLY A 57 0.49 22.09 -3.19
N GLN A 58 0.37 22.45 -1.91
CA GLN A 58 1.33 22.16 -0.83
C GLN A 58 1.05 20.81 -0.13
N TRP A 59 0.53 19.82 -0.86
CA TRP A 59 0.06 18.55 -0.29
C TRP A 59 1.15 17.73 0.41
N ALA A 60 2.41 17.87 -0.02
CA ALA A 60 3.54 17.13 0.55
C ALA A 60 3.81 17.53 2.01
N ASP A 61 3.61 18.81 2.34
CA ASP A 61 3.82 19.35 3.69
C ASP A 61 2.69 18.95 4.66
N GLU A 62 1.49 18.69 4.12
CA GLU A 62 0.31 18.28 4.89
C GLU A 62 0.26 16.76 5.17
N LEU A 63 1.00 15.96 4.38
CA LEU A 63 0.97 14.49 4.44
C LEU A 63 1.25 13.91 5.85
N PRO A 64 2.23 14.41 6.62
CA PRO A 64 2.54 13.88 7.97
C PRO A 64 1.42 14.11 9.00
N SER A 65 0.47 14.99 8.71
CA SER A 65 -0.63 15.31 9.64
C SER A 65 -1.91 14.49 9.35
N ILE A 66 -1.87 13.64 8.33
CA ILE A 66 -2.98 12.83 7.83
C ILE A 66 -2.74 11.33 8.08
N LEU A 67 -1.47 10.92 8.07
CA LEU A 67 -0.98 9.56 8.37
C LEU A 67 -0.67 9.42 9.85
#